data_AF-A0A1G0DMY5-F1
#
_entry.id   AF-A0A1G0DMY5-F1
#
_cell.length_a   1.000
_cell.length_b   1.000
_cell.length_c   1.000
_cell.angle_alpha   90.00
_cell.angle_beta   90.00
_cell.angle_gamma   90.00
#
_symmetry.space_group_name_H-M   'P 1'
#
loop_
_entity.id
_entity.type
_entity.pdbx_description
1 polymer ?
#
loop_
_entity_poly.entity_id
_entity_poly.type
_entity_poly.pdbx_seq_one_letter_code
_entity_poly.pdbx_strand_id
1 'polypeptide(L)'
;MTALLVYLASKAGHKYRREALAELLWPALPVESARFNLRHTLFHLRLALGGDRGAQPFLLSGRDWLSFNQDSACRIDAVAFAASVPTCVATPFPQHCDPCIEKMEYMAGLYRGEFLAEFSLPDCQEFEDWLQIQRESLRRHAIALLERLSDCHEQAGAYSRALPFALRYAELEPWSEEAHCRAMRLFALAGQGGAALAQYDACCRALKKELGGLPGERTRNLAERIRKGELHPEDDAAKGKPPLPFLPPLAEQRQVTVLYCELTPAEFESTRKALALLHAPQKRCIKIIRGFSGHIVQSHGGGLMAYFGYPQNSENAARQAAQAIQAALECVGEAEHGLEVRAGIHTGLIAAGADAEMPEIIGLTSGIAIRLRLEAKSGEVVISAVTHRLAGKNFNYKSLGEHQLSDVFPPLEVFKVKGERVKRKRASDYCLGKQFEALFSGSDRIACRIAEDIAPMAVADPRYRNAKKNTSESARNELIAAFTRIAGSLLKDDAEFYRQLVQNKPFRQFVTDMVISLEKAGKARANN
;
A
#
# COMPACT_ATOMS: atom_id res chain seq x y z
N MET A 1 12.71 25.90 18.06
CA MET A 1 13.83 25.24 17.33
C MET A 1 13.71 23.71 17.39
N THR A 2 13.66 23.11 18.59
CA THR A 2 13.55 21.66 18.77
C THR A 2 12.37 21.03 18.04
N ALA A 3 11.16 21.59 18.19
CA ALA A 3 9.97 21.10 17.48
C ALA A 3 10.13 21.05 15.96
N LEU A 4 10.67 22.11 15.35
CA LEU A 4 10.94 22.15 13.91
C LEU A 4 11.94 21.07 13.48
N LEU A 5 13.03 20.89 14.23
CA LEU A 5 14.03 19.87 13.92
C LEU A 5 13.41 18.47 13.97
N VAL A 6 12.70 18.15 15.05
CA VAL A 6 12.09 16.83 15.25
C VAL A 6 11.05 16.57 14.16
N TYR A 7 10.17 17.53 13.88
CA TYR A 7 9.13 17.37 12.85
C TYR A 7 9.73 17.10 11.46
N LEU A 8 10.80 17.81 11.10
CA LEU A 8 11.51 17.58 9.83
C LEU A 8 12.25 16.22 9.83
N ALA A 9 12.89 15.86 10.95
CA ALA A 9 13.69 14.65 11.08
C ALA A 9 12.81 13.37 11.09
N SER A 10 11.61 13.43 11.66
CA SER A 10 10.68 12.28 11.72
C SER A 10 10.30 11.72 10.35
N LYS A 11 10.33 12.55 9.28
CA LYS A 11 10.22 12.10 7.89
C LYS A 11 11.35 12.67 7.03
N ALA A 12 12.56 12.16 7.25
CA ALA A 12 13.70 12.50 6.41
C ALA A 12 13.40 12.23 4.93
N GLY A 13 13.74 13.19 4.06
CA GLY A 13 13.43 13.14 2.62
C GLY A 13 12.07 13.72 2.22
N HIS A 14 11.14 13.92 3.16
CA HIS A 14 9.85 14.56 2.87
C HIS A 14 9.98 16.08 2.74
N LYS A 15 9.38 16.64 1.67
CA LYS A 15 9.39 18.08 1.39
C LYS A 15 8.16 18.75 1.99
N TYR A 16 8.36 19.48 3.09
CA TYR A 16 7.34 20.26 3.76
C TYR A 16 7.25 21.68 3.19
N ARG A 17 6.04 22.21 3.03
CA ARG A 17 5.83 23.61 2.66
C ARG A 17 6.19 24.54 3.82
N ARG A 18 6.84 25.67 3.51
CA ARG A 18 7.18 26.69 4.51
C ARG A 18 5.95 27.28 5.18
N GLU A 19 4.87 27.47 4.43
CA GLU A 19 3.60 27.97 4.97
C GLU A 19 3.05 27.03 6.05
N ALA A 20 2.92 25.74 5.72
CA ALA A 20 2.40 24.73 6.64
C ALA A 20 3.26 24.62 7.91
N LEU A 21 4.59 24.69 7.79
CA LEU A 21 5.48 24.66 8.97
C LEU A 21 5.35 25.91 9.84
N ALA A 22 5.05 27.07 9.25
CA ALA A 22 4.84 28.31 9.98
C ALA A 22 3.50 28.27 10.73
N GLU A 23 2.45 27.77 10.08
CA GLU A 23 1.12 27.58 10.68
C GLU A 23 1.16 26.56 11.83
N LEU A 24 1.82 25.41 11.62
CA LEU A 24 1.96 24.35 12.62
C LEU A 24 2.63 24.82 13.93
N LEU A 25 3.67 25.64 13.82
CA LEU A 25 4.52 26.02 14.96
C LEU A 25 4.19 27.39 15.55
N TRP A 26 3.41 28.21 14.86
CA TRP A 26 2.96 29.52 15.31
C TRP A 26 1.51 29.81 14.89
N PRO A 27 0.54 28.96 15.27
CA PRO A 27 -0.84 29.06 14.78
C PRO A 27 -1.55 30.36 15.22
N ALA A 28 -1.15 30.94 16.35
CA ALA A 28 -1.74 32.17 16.89
C ALA A 28 -1.22 33.46 16.23
N LEU A 29 -0.20 33.39 15.36
CA LEU A 29 0.41 34.58 14.77
C LEU A 29 -0.07 34.83 13.33
N PRO A 30 -0.12 36.10 12.89
CA PRO A 30 -0.31 36.43 11.48
C PRO A 30 0.76 35.75 10.60
N VAL A 31 0.37 35.39 9.37
CA VAL A 31 1.20 34.62 8.43
C VAL A 31 2.60 35.24 8.22
N GLU A 32 2.70 36.56 8.14
CA GLU A 32 3.99 37.25 7.96
C GLU A 32 4.91 37.10 9.17
N SER A 33 4.37 37.22 10.37
CA SER A 33 5.09 37.04 11.64
C SER A 33 5.50 35.58 11.84
N ALA A 34 4.62 34.63 11.55
CA ALA A 34 4.92 33.20 11.61
C ALA A 34 6.04 32.82 10.63
N ARG A 35 6.02 33.34 9.40
CA ARG A 35 7.09 33.15 8.41
C ARG A 35 8.42 33.79 8.85
N PHE A 36 8.37 34.96 9.48
CA PHE A 36 9.57 35.59 10.06
C PHE A 36 10.18 34.70 11.14
N ASN A 37 9.38 34.21 12.08
CA ASN A 37 9.82 33.30 13.14
C ASN A 37 10.38 31.98 12.58
N LEU A 38 9.75 31.44 11.52
CA LEU A 38 10.26 30.25 10.83
C LEU A 38 11.66 30.51 10.24
N ARG A 39 11.85 31.63 9.53
CA ARG A 39 13.17 31.99 8.96
C ARG A 39 14.23 32.15 10.06
N HIS A 40 13.88 32.83 11.15
CA HIS A 40 14.79 33.03 12.28
C HIS A 40 15.15 31.70 12.95
N THR A 41 14.16 30.84 13.20
CA THR A 41 14.36 29.50 13.77
C THR A 41 15.24 28.62 12.88
N LEU A 42 15.02 28.65 11.57
CA LEU A 42 15.83 27.91 10.60
C LEU A 42 17.28 28.38 10.57
N PHE A 43 17.52 29.68 10.70
CA PHE A 43 18.87 30.24 10.78
C PHE A 43 19.62 29.67 11.98
N HIS A 44 19.01 29.74 13.18
CA HIS A 44 19.60 29.17 14.40
C HIS A 44 19.77 27.66 14.32
N LEU A 45 18.80 26.95 13.73
CA LEU A 45 18.89 25.51 13.54
C LEU A 45 20.08 25.11 12.65
N ARG A 46 20.30 25.84 11.54
CA ARG A 46 21.45 25.60 10.66
C ARG A 46 22.78 25.85 11.36
N LEU A 47 22.87 26.90 12.17
CA LEU A 47 24.06 27.17 12.97
C LEU A 47 24.33 26.04 13.97
N ALA A 48 23.30 25.58 14.67
CA ALA A 48 23.40 24.49 15.64
C ALA A 48 23.84 23.15 14.99
N LEU A 49 23.42 22.89 13.75
CA LEU A 49 23.81 21.71 12.99
C LEU A 49 25.19 21.83 12.30
N GLY A 50 25.96 22.89 12.60
CA GLY A 50 27.31 23.08 12.07
C GLY A 50 27.38 23.70 10.66
N GLY A 51 26.26 24.18 10.12
CA GLY A 51 26.16 24.76 8.77
C GLY A 51 26.39 23.74 7.66
N ASP A 52 26.70 24.21 6.45
CA ASP A 52 26.99 23.36 5.27
C ASP A 52 28.43 22.78 5.28
N ARG A 53 29.00 22.57 6.47
CA ARG A 53 30.42 22.17 6.63
C ARG A 53 30.68 20.67 6.41
N GLY A 54 29.67 19.89 6.02
CA GLY A 54 29.77 18.47 5.69
C GLY A 54 29.64 18.19 4.19
N ALA A 55 30.00 16.99 3.75
CA ALA A 55 29.88 16.55 2.35
C ALA A 55 28.44 16.63 1.81
N GLN A 56 27.44 16.59 2.71
CA GLN A 56 26.05 16.90 2.42
C GLN A 56 25.41 17.70 3.57
N PRO A 57 24.54 18.69 3.28
CA PRO A 57 23.86 19.48 4.29
C PRO A 57 22.79 18.65 5.03
N PHE A 58 22.55 18.92 6.31
CA PHE A 58 21.49 18.26 7.08
C PHE A 58 20.07 18.72 6.70
N LEU A 59 19.93 19.96 6.22
CA LEU A 59 18.66 20.55 5.82
C LEU A 59 18.72 20.97 4.36
N LEU A 60 17.77 20.49 3.56
CA LEU A 60 17.55 20.93 2.19
C LEU A 60 16.47 22.01 2.18
N SER A 61 16.70 23.07 1.39
CA SER A 61 15.76 24.19 1.28
C SER A 61 15.56 24.53 -0.18
N GLY A 62 14.30 24.52 -0.62
CA GLY A 62 13.86 25.15 -1.86
C GLY A 62 13.42 26.61 -1.64
N ARG A 63 12.70 27.18 -2.61
CA ARG A 63 12.02 28.49 -2.44
C ARG A 63 10.88 28.37 -1.42
N ASP A 64 10.01 27.39 -1.61
CA ASP A 64 8.75 27.19 -0.87
C ASP A 64 8.75 25.94 0.04
N TRP A 65 9.80 25.12 -0.03
CA TRP A 65 9.87 23.87 0.73
C TRP A 65 11.13 23.72 1.58
N LEU A 66 11.02 22.88 2.60
CA LEU A 66 12.08 22.45 3.52
C LEU A 66 12.04 20.94 3.70
N SER A 67 13.19 20.30 3.83
CA SER A 67 13.29 18.86 4.08
C SER A 67 14.50 18.58 4.95
N PHE A 68 14.39 17.60 5.83
CA PHE A 68 15.58 16.99 6.41
C PHE A 68 16.25 16.11 5.35
N ASN A 69 17.58 16.16 5.24
CA ASN A 69 18.31 15.41 4.24
C ASN A 69 18.48 13.95 4.67
N GLN A 70 17.81 13.03 3.97
CA GLN A 70 17.91 11.59 4.21
C GLN A 70 19.31 11.03 3.89
N ASP A 71 20.04 11.67 2.98
CA ASP A 71 21.37 11.23 2.53
C ASP A 71 22.49 11.83 3.41
N SER A 72 22.12 12.61 4.44
CA SER A 72 23.07 13.12 5.43
C SER A 72 23.59 11.99 6.33
N ALA A 73 24.77 12.18 6.91
CA ALA A 73 25.35 11.25 7.88
C ALA A 73 24.61 11.22 9.23
N CYS A 74 23.47 11.91 9.36
CA CYS A 74 22.69 11.96 10.59
C CYS A 74 22.01 10.61 10.86
N ARG A 75 22.15 10.11 12.09
CA ARG A 75 21.41 8.93 12.55
C ARG A 75 20.27 9.39 13.45
N ILE A 76 19.05 9.04 13.08
CA ILE A 76 17.83 9.34 13.84
C ILE A 76 17.34 8.03 14.42
N ASP A 77 17.39 7.90 15.75
CA ASP A 77 17.01 6.68 16.46
C ASP A 77 15.53 6.34 16.25
N ALA A 78 14.63 7.32 16.31
CA ALA A 78 13.20 7.11 16.06
C ALA A 78 12.90 6.57 14.64
N VAL A 79 13.61 7.03 13.61
CA VAL A 79 13.45 6.54 12.24
C VAL A 79 14.03 5.14 12.08
N ALA A 80 15.21 4.89 12.66
CA ALA A 80 15.82 3.56 12.64
C ALA A 80 15.00 2.54 13.43
N PHE A 81 14.36 2.97 14.52
CA PHE A 81 13.46 2.16 15.32
C PHE A 81 12.14 1.86 14.61
N ALA A 82 11.52 2.86 13.97
CA ALA A 82 10.26 2.68 13.22
C ALA A 82 10.42 1.93 11.89
N ALA A 83 11.64 1.55 11.51
CA ALA A 83 11.89 0.75 10.32
C ALA A 83 11.16 -0.60 10.41
N SER A 84 10.83 -1.20 9.26
CA SER A 84 10.16 -2.49 9.25
C SER A 84 11.01 -3.58 9.89
N VAL A 85 10.38 -4.39 10.75
CA VAL A 85 11.00 -5.58 11.33
C VAL A 85 11.48 -6.50 10.20
N PRO A 86 12.69 -7.09 10.28
CA PRO A 86 13.21 -7.93 9.21
C PRO A 86 12.29 -9.11 8.94
N THR A 87 11.83 -9.27 7.69
CA THR A 87 11.13 -10.47 7.28
C THR A 87 12.18 -11.54 6.94
N CYS A 88 12.29 -12.58 7.77
CA CYS A 88 13.21 -13.67 7.48
C CYS A 88 12.68 -14.49 6.30
N VAL A 89 13.50 -14.65 5.26
CA VAL A 89 13.19 -15.53 4.11
C VAL A 89 13.57 -16.98 4.41
N ALA A 90 14.46 -17.21 5.38
CA ALA A 90 15.11 -18.50 5.64
C ALA A 90 14.40 -19.41 6.64
N THR A 91 13.52 -18.87 7.51
CA THR A 91 12.82 -19.66 8.54
C THR A 91 11.32 -19.35 8.52
N PRO A 92 10.44 -20.37 8.68
CA PRO A 92 9.00 -20.13 8.77
C PRO A 92 8.69 -19.35 10.04
N PHE A 93 7.81 -18.36 9.93
CA PHE A 93 7.17 -17.74 11.09
C PHE A 93 6.55 -18.84 11.97
N PRO A 94 6.76 -18.85 13.30
CA PRO A 94 7.26 -17.77 14.13
C PRO A 94 8.78 -17.75 14.36
N GLN A 95 9.54 -18.70 13.82
CA GLN A 95 10.98 -18.81 14.04
C GLN A 95 11.74 -17.77 13.21
N HIS A 96 12.83 -17.25 13.77
CA HIS A 96 13.74 -16.30 13.11
C HIS A 96 15.16 -16.83 13.21
N CYS A 97 15.98 -16.58 12.19
CA CYS A 97 17.42 -16.80 12.29
C CYS A 97 18.07 -15.79 13.26
N ASP A 98 19.20 -16.17 13.86
CA ASP A 98 19.95 -15.35 14.82
C ASP A 98 20.22 -13.92 14.32
N PRO A 99 20.62 -13.67 13.05
CA PRO A 99 20.81 -12.30 12.55
C PRO A 99 19.55 -11.42 12.58
N CYS A 100 18.36 -12.03 12.41
CA CYS A 100 17.10 -11.28 12.51
C CYS A 100 16.80 -10.94 13.97
N ILE A 101 17.08 -11.87 14.90
CA ILE A 101 16.92 -11.63 16.34
C ILE A 101 17.87 -10.53 16.80
N GLU A 102 19.16 -10.59 16.45
CA GLU A 102 20.14 -9.55 16.79
C GLU A 102 19.72 -8.17 16.27
N LYS A 103 19.19 -8.09 15.05
CA LYS A 103 18.70 -6.83 14.49
C LYS A 103 17.46 -6.33 15.24
N MET A 104 16.54 -7.21 15.62
CA MET A 104 15.39 -6.87 16.45
C MET A 104 15.82 -6.40 17.84
N GLU A 105 16.80 -7.05 18.48
CA GLU A 105 17.38 -6.64 19.77
C GLU A 105 18.01 -5.25 19.66
N TYR A 106 18.78 -5.00 18.60
CA TYR A 106 19.34 -3.69 18.30
C TYR A 106 18.26 -2.62 18.18
N MET A 107 17.19 -2.88 17.41
CA MET A 107 16.06 -1.95 17.27
C MET A 107 15.38 -1.70 18.62
N ALA A 108 15.10 -2.74 19.40
CA ALA A 108 14.49 -2.61 20.73
C ALA A 108 15.36 -1.77 21.68
N GLY A 109 16.67 -1.82 21.53
CA GLY A 109 17.62 -0.98 22.28
C GLY A 109 17.61 0.51 21.90
N LEU A 110 17.09 0.88 20.73
CA LEU A 110 16.98 2.29 20.31
C LEU A 110 15.84 3.02 21.02
N TYR A 111 14.73 2.33 21.27
CA TYR A 111 13.68 2.86 22.12
C TYR A 111 14.22 2.93 23.54
N ARG A 112 14.19 4.08 24.20
CA ARG A 112 14.75 4.26 25.57
C ARG A 112 13.73 4.83 26.56
N GLY A 113 12.53 5.10 26.10
CA GLY A 113 11.47 5.78 26.85
C GLY A 113 10.51 6.44 25.87
N GLU A 114 9.58 7.22 26.41
CA GLU A 114 8.62 7.97 25.61
C GLU A 114 9.33 8.90 24.61
N PHE A 115 8.80 8.95 23.38
CA PHE A 115 9.31 9.83 22.34
C PHE A 115 9.18 11.30 22.77
N LEU A 116 10.31 12.00 22.78
CA LEU A 116 10.43 13.36 23.31
C LEU A 116 9.77 13.49 24.70
N ALA A 117 10.08 12.59 25.63
CA ALA A 117 9.60 12.68 27.02
C ALA A 117 9.79 14.10 27.56
N GLU A 118 8.79 14.59 28.30
CA GLU A 118 8.75 15.93 28.92
C GLU A 118 8.72 17.13 27.95
N PHE A 119 8.76 16.92 26.64
CA PHE A 119 8.59 17.99 25.65
C PHE A 119 7.11 18.24 25.35
N SER A 120 6.69 19.50 25.38
CA SER A 120 5.36 19.96 24.99
C SER A 120 5.38 21.42 24.53
N LEU A 121 4.51 21.76 23.58
CA LEU A 121 4.14 23.07 23.09
C LEU A 121 2.61 23.27 23.22
N PRO A 122 2.10 23.64 24.41
CA PRO A 122 0.66 23.75 24.65
C PRO A 122 -0.08 24.72 23.71
N ASP A 123 0.61 25.76 23.24
CA ASP A 123 0.06 26.76 22.33
C ASP A 123 -0.01 26.28 20.86
N CYS A 124 0.44 25.05 20.56
CA CYS A 124 0.54 24.49 19.21
C CYS A 124 -0.24 23.17 19.12
N GLN A 125 -1.58 23.23 19.10
CA GLN A 125 -2.44 22.05 19.16
C GLN A 125 -2.14 21.01 18.06
N GLU A 126 -1.96 21.43 16.80
CA GLU A 126 -1.65 20.51 15.70
C GLU A 126 -0.32 19.76 15.90
N PHE A 127 0.68 20.42 16.51
CA PHE A 127 1.95 19.79 16.84
C PHE A 127 1.79 18.82 18.02
N GLU A 128 0.99 19.17 19.03
CA GLU A 128 0.67 18.27 20.15
C GLU A 128 -0.06 17.02 19.69
N ASP A 129 -1.05 17.17 18.82
CA ASP A 129 -1.79 16.05 18.25
C ASP A 129 -0.84 15.11 17.48
N TRP A 130 0.02 15.69 16.64
CA TRP A 130 1.07 14.94 15.95
C TRP A 130 2.01 14.22 16.93
N LEU A 131 2.46 14.90 17.99
CA LEU A 131 3.38 14.35 18.98
C LEU A 131 2.76 13.17 19.73
N GLN A 132 1.48 13.28 20.13
CA GLN A 132 0.73 12.20 20.76
C GLN A 132 0.59 10.99 19.84
N ILE A 133 0.28 11.21 18.56
CA ILE A 133 0.23 10.15 17.54
C ILE A 133 1.59 9.45 17.41
N GLN A 134 2.69 10.20 17.37
CA GLN A 134 4.04 9.62 17.30
C GLN A 134 4.39 8.81 18.54
N ARG A 135 4.11 9.33 19.74
CA ARG A 135 4.34 8.63 21.01
C ARG A 135 3.61 7.29 21.06
N GLU A 136 2.33 7.30 20.71
CA GLU A 136 1.50 6.10 20.70
C GLU A 136 1.96 5.10 19.64
N SER A 137 2.27 5.57 18.42
CA SER A 137 2.76 4.71 17.34
C SER A 137 4.08 4.02 17.71
N LEU A 138 5.03 4.76 18.29
CA LEU A 138 6.33 4.21 18.68
C LEU A 138 6.22 3.28 19.90
N ARG A 139 5.36 3.60 20.88
CA ARG A 139 5.08 2.73 22.03
C ARG A 139 4.50 1.39 21.57
N ARG A 140 3.51 1.42 20.68
CA ARG A 140 2.92 0.22 20.06
C ARG A 140 3.94 -0.61 19.31
N HIS A 141 4.81 0.05 18.52
CA HIS A 141 5.89 -0.64 17.82
C HIS A 141 6.88 -1.30 18.80
N ALA A 142 7.19 -0.64 19.92
CA ALA A 142 8.04 -1.20 20.96
C ALA A 142 7.43 -2.46 21.57
N ILE A 143 6.15 -2.41 21.96
CA ILE A 143 5.43 -3.55 22.54
C ILE A 143 5.48 -4.75 21.58
N ALA A 144 5.10 -4.55 20.32
CA ALA A 144 5.10 -5.63 19.33
C ALA A 144 6.49 -6.26 19.14
N LEU A 145 7.55 -5.43 19.15
CA LEU A 145 8.92 -5.91 19.04
C LEU A 145 9.38 -6.69 20.29
N LEU A 146 9.01 -6.23 21.48
CA LEU A 146 9.35 -6.89 22.75
C LEU A 146 8.62 -8.23 22.90
N GLU A 147 7.34 -8.29 22.53
CA GLU A 147 6.57 -9.55 22.46
C GLU A 147 7.26 -10.53 21.50
N ARG A 148 7.65 -10.06 20.31
CA ARG A 148 8.29 -10.90 19.30
C ARG A 148 9.64 -11.44 19.77
N LEU A 149 10.49 -10.61 20.36
CA LEU A 149 11.78 -11.01 20.90
C LEU A 149 11.62 -12.00 22.06
N SER A 150 10.65 -11.76 22.94
CA SER A 150 10.34 -12.68 24.03
C SER A 150 9.87 -14.04 23.49
N ASP A 151 9.01 -14.08 22.46
CA ASP A 151 8.55 -15.34 21.84
C ASP A 151 9.71 -16.11 21.20
N CYS A 152 10.59 -15.42 20.45
CA CYS A 152 11.72 -16.05 19.78
C CYS A 152 12.68 -16.71 20.78
N HIS A 153 13.04 -16.00 21.86
CA HIS A 153 13.93 -16.55 22.89
C HIS A 153 13.28 -17.65 23.70
N GLU A 154 11.98 -17.55 23.97
CA GLU A 154 11.24 -18.60 24.67
C GLU A 154 11.15 -19.89 23.86
N GLN A 155 10.86 -19.79 22.55
CA GLN A 155 10.84 -20.94 21.65
C GLN A 155 12.21 -21.61 21.52
N ALA A 156 13.29 -20.84 21.66
CA ALA A 156 14.66 -21.36 21.73
C ALA A 156 15.02 -21.95 23.10
N GLY A 157 14.11 -21.95 24.08
CA GLY A 157 14.36 -22.38 25.45
C GLY A 157 15.26 -21.43 26.26
N ALA A 158 15.59 -20.26 25.70
CA ALA A 158 16.46 -19.25 26.31
C ALA A 158 15.65 -18.31 27.21
N TYR A 159 14.98 -18.84 28.24
CA TYR A 159 14.06 -18.09 29.10
C TYR A 159 14.70 -16.84 29.74
N SER A 160 15.95 -16.96 30.19
CA SER A 160 16.70 -15.83 30.76
C SER A 160 16.96 -14.70 29.75
N ARG A 161 17.05 -15.01 28.44
CA ARG A 161 17.16 -14.00 27.38
C ARG A 161 15.80 -13.41 27.00
N ALA A 162 14.72 -14.17 27.13
CA ALA A 162 13.35 -13.69 26.87
C ALA A 162 12.86 -12.72 27.93
N LEU A 163 13.25 -12.95 29.20
CA LEU A 163 12.71 -12.27 30.37
C LEU A 163 12.86 -10.73 30.36
N PRO A 164 14.01 -10.13 30.00
CA PRO A 164 14.14 -8.68 29.94
C PRO A 164 13.12 -8.01 29.01
N PHE A 165 12.75 -8.67 27.91
CA PHE A 165 11.78 -8.14 26.96
C PHE A 165 10.35 -8.20 27.51
N ALA A 166 9.99 -9.30 28.18
CA ALA A 166 8.69 -9.45 28.83
C ALA A 166 8.51 -8.48 30.01
N LEU A 167 9.56 -8.27 30.82
CA LEU A 167 9.55 -7.30 31.91
C LEU A 167 9.38 -5.88 31.37
N ARG A 168 10.15 -5.53 30.34
CA ARG A 168 10.05 -4.21 29.70
C ARG A 168 8.69 -3.98 29.05
N TYR A 169 8.04 -5.01 28.52
CA TYR A 169 6.66 -4.91 28.07
C TYR A 169 5.71 -4.59 29.24
N ALA A 170 5.82 -5.29 30.37
CA ALA A 170 5.00 -5.00 31.55
C ALA A 170 5.26 -3.59 32.13
N GLU A 171 6.46 -3.04 31.97
CA GLU A 171 6.75 -1.64 32.31
C GLU A 171 6.04 -0.66 31.37
N LEU A 172 6.00 -0.97 30.07
CA LEU A 172 5.30 -0.15 29.07
C LEU A 172 3.77 -0.28 29.17
N GLU A 173 3.23 -1.41 29.61
CA GLU A 173 1.80 -1.57 29.85
C GLU A 173 1.53 -2.25 31.20
N PRO A 174 1.58 -1.49 32.31
CA PRO A 174 1.36 -2.05 33.65
C PRO A 174 -0.04 -2.67 33.84
N TRP A 175 -1.02 -2.30 33.02
CA TRP A 175 -2.37 -2.86 33.05
C TRP A 175 -2.51 -4.12 32.17
N SER A 176 -1.50 -4.50 31.40
CA SER A 176 -1.56 -5.67 30.51
C SER A 176 -1.33 -6.97 31.29
N GLU A 177 -2.40 -7.71 31.55
CA GLU A 177 -2.31 -9.05 32.14
C GLU A 177 -1.45 -10.00 31.29
N GLU A 178 -1.48 -9.84 29.97
CA GLU A 178 -0.68 -10.64 29.05
C GLU A 178 0.83 -10.43 29.26
N ALA A 179 1.27 -9.18 29.39
CA ALA A 179 2.65 -8.85 29.68
C ALA A 179 3.12 -9.47 31.01
N HIS A 180 2.29 -9.35 32.05
CA HIS A 180 2.57 -9.94 33.35
C HIS A 180 2.60 -11.47 33.31
N CYS A 181 1.61 -12.13 32.69
CA CYS A 181 1.57 -13.59 32.54
C CYS A 181 2.80 -14.13 31.80
N ARG A 182 3.23 -13.44 30.74
CA ARG A 182 4.44 -13.80 29.98
C ARG A 182 5.68 -13.76 30.88
N ALA A 183 5.88 -12.68 31.63
CA ALA A 183 6.99 -12.58 32.58
C ALA A 183 6.90 -13.64 33.70
N MET A 184 5.72 -13.88 34.27
CA MET A 184 5.49 -14.94 35.26
C MET A 184 5.89 -16.32 34.72
N ARG A 185 5.47 -16.65 33.50
CA ARG A 185 5.79 -17.93 32.85
C ARG A 185 7.30 -18.06 32.64
N LEU A 186 7.95 -17.03 32.10
CA LEU A 186 9.39 -17.05 31.85
C LEU A 186 10.20 -17.18 33.15
N PHE A 187 9.81 -16.49 34.23
CA PHE A 187 10.41 -16.68 35.55
C PHE A 187 10.24 -18.12 36.04
N ALA A 188 9.03 -18.69 35.94
CA ALA A 188 8.75 -20.05 36.37
C ALA A 188 9.57 -21.08 35.58
N LEU A 189 9.62 -20.97 34.24
CA LEU A 189 10.40 -21.83 33.35
C LEU A 189 11.92 -21.68 33.57
N ALA A 190 12.38 -20.52 34.02
CA ALA A 190 13.76 -20.29 34.45
C ALA A 190 14.05 -20.80 35.89
N GLY A 191 13.09 -21.48 36.54
CA GLY A 191 13.23 -22.01 37.91
C GLY A 191 13.05 -20.96 39.01
N GLN A 192 12.61 -19.74 38.68
CA GLN A 192 12.46 -18.61 39.59
C GLN A 192 10.99 -18.41 40.01
N GLY A 193 10.36 -19.45 40.55
CA GLY A 193 8.93 -19.42 40.94
C GLY A 193 8.56 -18.31 41.92
N GLY A 194 9.46 -17.95 42.85
CA GLY A 194 9.26 -16.82 43.76
C GLY A 194 9.18 -15.46 43.04
N ALA A 195 10.04 -15.25 42.03
CA ALA A 195 10.00 -14.04 41.20
C ALA A 195 8.75 -13.99 40.32
N ALA A 196 8.30 -15.15 39.83
CA ALA A 196 7.04 -15.26 39.10
C ALA A 196 5.83 -14.85 39.96
N LEU A 197 5.76 -15.30 41.22
CA LEU A 197 4.69 -14.89 42.14
C LEU A 197 4.79 -13.41 42.53
N ALA A 198 6.01 -12.86 42.69
CA ALA A 198 6.19 -11.43 42.89
C ALA A 198 5.69 -10.60 41.68
N GLN A 199 5.85 -11.11 40.46
CA GLN A 199 5.31 -10.51 39.24
C GLN A 199 3.78 -10.56 39.18
N TYR A 200 3.17 -11.63 39.69
CA TYR A 200 1.72 -11.70 39.87
C TYR A 200 1.21 -10.65 40.86
N ASP A 201 1.89 -10.47 41.99
CA ASP A 201 1.53 -9.43 42.95
C ASP A 201 1.69 -8.02 42.35
N ALA A 202 2.70 -7.81 41.50
CA ALA A 202 2.87 -6.57 40.74
C ALA A 202 1.69 -6.33 39.79
N CYS A 203 1.25 -7.36 39.06
CA CYS A 203 0.06 -7.31 38.21
C CYS A 203 -1.19 -6.94 39.00
N CYS A 204 -1.42 -7.57 40.16
CA CYS A 204 -2.54 -7.27 41.04
C CYS A 204 -2.54 -5.80 41.48
N ARG A 205 -1.38 -5.27 41.88
CA ARG A 205 -1.24 -3.87 42.29
C ARG A 205 -1.51 -2.91 41.13
N ALA A 206 -0.97 -3.20 39.94
CA ALA A 206 -1.13 -2.35 38.77
C ALA A 206 -2.59 -2.30 38.28
N LEU A 207 -3.26 -3.45 38.14
CA LEU A 207 -4.67 -3.52 37.76
C LEU A 207 -5.59 -2.83 38.78
N LYS A 208 -5.33 -3.02 40.07
CA LYS A 208 -6.11 -2.36 41.12
C LYS A 208 -5.96 -0.84 41.06
N LYS A 209 -4.74 -0.35 40.78
CA LYS A 209 -4.45 1.08 40.70
C LYS A 209 -5.07 1.72 39.46
N GLU A 210 -4.88 1.12 38.29
CA GLU A 210 -5.24 1.74 37.00
C GLU A 210 -6.68 1.41 36.56
N LEU A 211 -7.19 0.22 36.89
CA LEU A 211 -8.51 -0.27 36.43
C LEU A 211 -9.49 -0.59 37.57
N GLY A 212 -9.07 -0.51 38.84
CA GLY A 212 -9.90 -0.84 40.01
C GLY A 212 -10.28 -2.33 40.10
N GLY A 213 -9.69 -3.19 39.27
CA GLY A 213 -10.03 -4.60 39.12
C GLY A 213 -9.01 -5.56 39.73
N LEU A 214 -9.37 -6.84 39.77
CA LEU A 214 -8.47 -7.95 40.08
C LEU A 214 -8.07 -8.68 38.78
N PRO A 215 -6.93 -9.40 38.75
CA PRO A 215 -6.54 -10.19 37.58
C PRO A 215 -7.61 -11.21 37.21
N GLY A 216 -7.78 -11.47 35.92
CA GLY A 216 -8.69 -12.45 35.37
C GLY A 216 -8.37 -13.89 35.77
N GLU A 217 -9.29 -14.80 35.47
CA GLU A 217 -9.21 -16.20 35.88
C GLU A 217 -7.96 -16.92 35.32
N ARG A 218 -7.58 -16.63 34.07
CA ARG A 218 -6.39 -17.18 33.43
C ARG A 218 -5.11 -16.85 34.22
N THR A 219 -4.97 -15.59 34.63
CA THR A 219 -3.80 -15.08 35.37
C THR A 219 -3.72 -15.68 36.77
N ARG A 220 -4.87 -15.82 37.46
CA ARG A 220 -4.96 -16.50 38.76
C ARG A 220 -4.60 -17.98 38.66
N ASN A 221 -5.14 -18.69 37.67
CA ASN A 221 -4.83 -20.10 37.44
C ASN A 221 -3.36 -20.34 37.12
N LEU A 222 -2.72 -19.44 36.36
CA LEU A 222 -1.29 -19.47 36.13
C LEU A 222 -0.50 -19.34 37.44
N ALA A 223 -0.84 -18.38 38.30
CA ALA A 223 -0.20 -18.20 39.59
C ALA A 223 -0.35 -19.44 40.50
N GLU A 224 -1.53 -20.07 40.52
CA GLU A 224 -1.76 -21.31 41.27
C GLU A 224 -0.90 -22.47 40.76
N ARG A 225 -0.83 -22.66 39.44
CA ARG A 225 0.05 -23.69 38.84
C ARG A 225 1.51 -23.47 39.18
N ILE A 226 1.97 -22.22 39.14
CA ILE A 226 3.33 -21.84 39.55
C ILE A 226 3.56 -22.16 41.03
N ARG A 227 2.60 -21.86 41.90
CA ARG A 227 2.70 -22.16 43.34
C ARG A 227 2.81 -23.65 43.62
N LYS A 228 2.16 -24.49 42.82
CA LYS A 228 2.22 -25.96 42.91
C LYS A 228 3.45 -26.57 42.21
N GLY A 229 4.20 -25.78 41.42
CA GLY A 229 5.33 -26.27 40.62
C GLY A 229 4.91 -27.09 39.39
N GLU A 230 3.67 -26.97 38.93
CA GLU A 230 3.04 -27.77 37.87
C GLU A 230 3.08 -27.06 36.51
N LEU A 231 4.20 -26.40 36.19
CA LEU A 231 4.35 -25.64 34.95
C LEU A 231 5.40 -26.31 34.08
N HIS A 232 4.95 -27.06 33.07
CA HIS A 232 5.83 -27.70 32.09
C HIS A 232 5.95 -26.84 30.81
N PRO A 233 7.11 -26.86 30.13
CA PRO A 233 7.31 -26.17 28.86
C PRO A 233 6.28 -26.57 27.78
N GLU A 234 5.83 -27.82 27.83
CA GLU A 234 4.91 -28.41 26.85
C GLU A 234 3.43 -28.09 27.12
N ASP A 235 3.07 -27.64 28.33
CA ASP A 235 1.67 -27.44 28.73
C ASP A 235 0.95 -26.34 27.91
N ASP A 236 1.69 -25.51 27.18
CA ASP A 236 1.15 -24.47 26.30
C ASP A 236 1.81 -24.40 24.90
N ALA A 237 2.80 -25.26 24.58
CA ALA A 237 3.39 -25.32 23.24
C ALA A 237 2.34 -25.66 22.15
N ALA A 238 1.26 -26.35 22.54
CA ALA A 238 0.12 -26.69 21.68
C ALA A 238 -1.02 -25.63 21.68
N LYS A 239 -0.88 -24.53 22.43
CA LYS A 239 -1.85 -23.41 22.48
C LYS A 239 -1.19 -22.04 22.41
N GLY A 240 0.02 -21.97 21.87
CA GLY A 240 0.46 -20.76 21.18
C GLY A 240 -0.52 -20.54 20.03
N LYS A 241 -1.56 -19.72 20.24
CA LYS A 241 -2.17 -19.01 19.12
C LYS A 241 -0.96 -18.48 18.34
N PRO A 242 -0.84 -18.75 17.02
CA PRO A 242 0.16 -18.04 16.22
C PRO A 242 -0.01 -16.57 16.60
N PRO A 243 1.05 -15.85 17.03
CA PRO A 243 0.90 -14.53 17.60
C PRO A 243 -0.04 -13.78 16.70
N LEU A 244 -1.23 -13.46 17.25
CA LEU A 244 -2.24 -12.73 16.49
C LEU A 244 -1.48 -11.53 16.00
N PRO A 245 -1.27 -11.41 14.71
CA PRO A 245 -0.35 -10.40 14.29
C PRO A 245 -0.97 -9.07 14.69
N PHE A 246 -0.16 -8.25 15.33
CA PHE A 246 -0.53 -6.99 15.95
C PHE A 246 -1.40 -6.13 15.01
N LEU A 247 -2.73 -6.20 15.16
CA LEU A 247 -3.66 -5.25 14.56
C LEU A 247 -3.72 -4.06 15.54
N PRO A 248 -3.23 -2.85 15.20
CA PRO A 248 -3.36 -1.68 16.06
C PRO A 248 -4.83 -1.44 16.45
N PRO A 249 -5.14 -1.12 17.73
CA PRO A 249 -6.51 -1.01 18.23
C PRO A 249 -7.25 0.29 17.86
N LEU A 250 -6.88 0.91 16.74
CA LEU A 250 -7.71 1.92 16.05
C LEU A 250 -7.69 1.71 14.54
N ALA A 251 -7.34 0.50 14.10
CA ALA A 251 -7.42 0.17 12.70
C ALA A 251 -8.84 -0.15 12.29
N GLU A 252 -9.36 0.61 11.34
CA GLU A 252 -10.50 0.16 10.57
C GLU A 252 -10.09 -1.15 9.88
N GLN A 253 -10.84 -2.23 10.14
CA GLN A 253 -10.69 -3.44 9.35
C GLN A 253 -11.15 -3.13 7.94
N ARG A 254 -10.20 -3.07 7.02
CA ARG A 254 -10.49 -2.79 5.61
C ARG A 254 -10.18 -4.01 4.78
N GLN A 255 -11.12 -4.36 3.91
CA GLN A 255 -10.86 -5.34 2.89
C GLN A 255 -10.10 -4.67 1.75
N VAL A 256 -8.88 -5.14 1.49
CA VAL A 256 -8.02 -4.63 0.42
C VAL A 256 -7.58 -5.75 -0.49
N THR A 257 -7.30 -5.39 -1.74
CA THR A 257 -6.61 -6.28 -2.67
C THR A 257 -5.16 -5.84 -2.80
N VAL A 258 -4.23 -6.75 -2.48
CA VAL A 258 -2.80 -6.53 -2.63
C VAL A 258 -2.29 -7.18 -3.90
N LEU A 259 -1.61 -6.39 -4.73
CA LEU A 259 -0.84 -6.83 -5.89
C LEU A 259 0.64 -6.72 -5.54
N TYR A 260 1.36 -7.84 -5.66
CA TYR A 260 2.82 -7.84 -5.66
C TYR A 260 3.32 -8.23 -7.05
N CYS A 261 4.20 -7.42 -7.61
CA CYS A 261 4.79 -7.59 -8.93
C CYS A 261 6.31 -7.55 -8.82
N GLU A 262 7.00 -8.58 -9.27
CA GLU A 262 8.46 -8.67 -9.31
C GLU A 262 8.93 -8.50 -10.74
N LEU A 263 9.92 -7.62 -10.95
CA LEU A 263 10.58 -7.42 -12.24
C LEU A 263 12.03 -7.88 -12.10
N THR A 264 12.42 -8.88 -12.88
CA THR A 264 13.78 -9.42 -12.89
C THR A 264 14.36 -9.42 -14.30
N PRO A 265 15.61 -9.00 -14.50
CA PRO A 265 16.29 -9.19 -15.78
C PRO A 265 16.37 -10.70 -16.10
N ALA A 266 16.13 -11.09 -17.34
CA ALA A 266 16.26 -12.47 -17.80
C ALA A 266 17.72 -12.96 -17.73
N GLU A 267 18.68 -12.04 -17.93
CA GLU A 267 20.11 -12.28 -17.80
C GLU A 267 20.73 -11.29 -16.81
N PHE A 268 21.48 -11.80 -15.83
CA PHE A 268 22.17 -11.00 -14.83
C PHE A 268 23.67 -10.92 -15.15
N GLU A 269 24.11 -9.87 -15.85
CA GLU A 269 25.53 -9.63 -16.12
C GLU A 269 26.20 -8.73 -15.07
N SER A 270 25.54 -7.65 -14.64
CA SER A 270 26.08 -6.69 -13.67
C SER A 270 25.00 -5.82 -13.02
N THR A 271 25.24 -5.39 -11.78
CA THR A 271 24.32 -4.54 -11.00
C THR A 271 23.98 -3.21 -11.70
N ARG A 272 24.96 -2.59 -12.38
CA ARG A 272 24.77 -1.29 -13.07
C ARG A 272 23.85 -1.41 -14.29
N LYS A 273 24.01 -2.48 -15.08
CA LYS A 273 23.12 -2.75 -16.23
C LYS A 273 21.73 -3.17 -15.76
N ALA A 274 21.63 -4.02 -14.74
CA ALA A 274 20.35 -4.43 -14.15
C ALA A 274 19.54 -3.23 -13.62
N LEU A 275 20.19 -2.29 -12.93
CA LEU A 275 19.53 -1.08 -12.41
C LEU A 275 19.01 -0.15 -13.53
N ALA A 276 19.77 0.00 -14.61
CA ALA A 276 19.36 0.79 -15.77
C ALA A 276 18.16 0.16 -16.52
N LEU A 277 18.16 -1.17 -16.66
CA LEU A 277 17.08 -1.92 -17.29
C LEU A 277 15.78 -1.95 -16.47
N LEU A 278 15.86 -1.89 -15.13
CA LEU A 278 14.68 -1.95 -14.25
C LEU A 278 14.00 -0.59 -14.03
N HIS A 279 14.75 0.52 -14.04
CA HIS A 279 14.22 1.83 -13.68
C HIS A 279 13.08 2.35 -14.59
N ALA A 280 13.22 2.21 -15.92
CA ALA A 280 12.22 2.64 -16.88
C ALA A 280 10.90 1.83 -16.84
N PRO A 281 10.92 0.48 -16.87
CA PRO A 281 9.72 -0.34 -16.75
C PRO A 281 9.04 -0.14 -15.40
N GLN A 282 9.81 -0.10 -14.31
CA GLN A 282 9.26 0.11 -12.98
C GLN A 282 8.47 1.43 -12.89
N LYS A 283 8.99 2.53 -13.46
CA LYS A 283 8.26 3.81 -13.54
C LYS A 283 6.97 3.72 -14.37
N ARG A 284 6.97 2.95 -15.47
CA ARG A 284 5.76 2.73 -16.27
C ARG A 284 4.72 1.90 -15.52
N CYS A 285 5.12 0.80 -14.89
CA CYS A 285 4.25 -0.02 -14.04
C CYS A 285 3.64 0.81 -12.92
N ILE A 286 4.44 1.65 -12.24
CA ILE A 286 3.96 2.58 -11.21
C ILE A 286 2.86 3.49 -11.75
N LYS A 287 3.06 4.07 -12.94
CA LYS A 287 2.08 4.96 -13.57
C LYS A 287 0.78 4.23 -13.92
N ILE A 288 0.88 3.02 -14.49
CA ILE A 288 -0.28 2.21 -14.86
C ILE A 288 -1.08 1.83 -13.61
N ILE A 289 -0.40 1.26 -12.60
CA ILE A 289 -1.03 0.82 -11.35
C ILE A 289 -1.74 1.98 -10.63
N ARG A 290 -1.12 3.16 -10.56
CA ARG A 290 -1.77 4.37 -10.01
C ARG A 290 -2.99 4.80 -10.83
N GLY A 291 -2.95 4.64 -12.15
CA GLY A 291 -4.09 4.92 -13.03
C GLY A 291 -5.33 4.06 -12.74
N PHE A 292 -5.13 2.84 -12.23
CA PHE A 292 -6.19 1.95 -11.77
C PHE A 292 -6.51 2.10 -10.27
N SER A 293 -6.17 3.24 -9.66
CA SER A 293 -6.41 3.52 -8.24
C SER A 293 -5.61 2.63 -7.27
N GLY A 294 -4.47 2.08 -7.70
CA GLY A 294 -3.54 1.36 -6.83
C GLY A 294 -2.67 2.31 -6.01
N HIS A 295 -2.71 2.16 -4.68
CA HIS A 295 -1.80 2.84 -3.76
C HIS A 295 -0.48 2.06 -3.66
N ILE A 296 0.61 2.64 -4.16
CA ILE A 296 1.90 1.96 -4.29
C ILE A 296 2.75 2.17 -3.03
N VAL A 297 3.26 1.06 -2.50
CA VAL A 297 4.28 1.01 -1.46
C VAL A 297 5.54 0.39 -2.07
N GLN A 298 6.69 1.04 -1.88
CA GLN A 298 7.94 0.57 -2.48
C GLN A 298 8.48 -0.63 -1.68
N SER A 299 8.73 -1.76 -2.35
CA SER A 299 9.29 -2.96 -1.73
C SER A 299 10.77 -3.13 -2.08
N HIS A 300 11.52 -3.81 -1.20
CA HIS A 300 12.94 -4.13 -1.44
C HIS A 300 13.09 -5.07 -2.66
N GLY A 301 14.23 -5.00 -3.36
CA GLY A 301 14.60 -5.97 -4.41
C GLY A 301 13.98 -5.75 -5.79
N GLY A 302 13.44 -4.58 -6.11
CA GLY A 302 12.84 -4.30 -7.42
C GLY A 302 11.36 -4.71 -7.56
N GLY A 303 10.79 -5.29 -6.50
CA GLY A 303 9.36 -5.58 -6.39
C GLY A 303 8.51 -4.32 -6.20
N LEU A 304 7.35 -4.30 -6.86
CA LEU A 304 6.31 -3.29 -6.70
C LEU A 304 5.15 -3.89 -5.90
N MET A 305 4.78 -3.23 -4.81
CA MET A 305 3.61 -3.57 -4.01
C MET A 305 2.54 -2.50 -4.16
N ALA A 306 1.30 -2.92 -4.41
CA ALA A 306 0.18 -2.01 -4.60
C ALA A 306 -1.05 -2.51 -3.87
N TYR A 307 -1.74 -1.58 -3.21
CA TYR A 307 -2.95 -1.81 -2.45
C TYR A 307 -4.13 -1.15 -3.17
N PHE A 308 -5.17 -1.92 -3.43
CA PHE A 308 -6.42 -1.47 -4.04
C PHE A 308 -7.54 -1.54 -3.01
N GLY A 309 -8.46 -0.58 -3.04
CA GLY A 309 -9.42 -0.36 -1.94
C GLY A 309 -8.79 0.37 -0.75
N TYR A 310 -7.66 1.05 -0.96
CA TYR A 310 -6.96 1.88 0.01
C TYR A 310 -6.37 3.13 -0.69
N PRO A 311 -6.39 4.33 -0.08
CA PRO A 311 -6.96 4.69 1.23
C PRO A 311 -8.48 4.81 1.22
N GLN A 312 -9.13 4.75 0.05
CA GLN A 312 -10.58 4.74 -0.11
C GLN A 312 -11.07 3.33 -0.41
N ASN A 313 -12.14 2.89 0.25
CA ASN A 313 -12.76 1.60 0.00
C ASN A 313 -13.27 1.51 -1.45
N SER A 314 -13.08 0.35 -2.08
CA SER A 314 -13.54 0.09 -3.45
C SER A 314 -14.06 -1.33 -3.57
N GLU A 315 -15.32 -1.49 -3.96
CA GLU A 315 -15.90 -2.80 -4.31
C GLU A 315 -15.25 -3.43 -5.55
N ASN A 316 -14.57 -2.61 -6.35
CA ASN A 316 -13.90 -3.05 -7.58
C ASN A 316 -12.40 -3.32 -7.37
N ALA A 317 -11.88 -3.28 -6.14
CA ALA A 317 -10.46 -3.41 -5.84
C ALA A 317 -9.81 -4.66 -6.49
N ALA A 318 -10.46 -5.83 -6.36
CA ALA A 318 -9.97 -7.08 -6.95
C ALA A 318 -9.90 -7.03 -8.49
N ARG A 319 -10.88 -6.37 -9.12
CA ARG A 319 -10.93 -6.19 -10.57
C ARG A 319 -9.85 -5.20 -11.03
N GLN A 320 -9.75 -4.06 -10.36
CA GLN A 320 -8.78 -3.01 -10.67
C GLN A 320 -7.34 -3.54 -10.56
N ALA A 321 -7.05 -4.34 -9.52
CA ALA A 321 -5.75 -4.98 -9.36
C ALA A 321 -5.40 -5.91 -10.53
N ALA A 322 -6.36 -6.76 -10.95
CA ALA A 322 -6.18 -7.67 -12.08
C ALA A 322 -6.02 -6.93 -13.42
N GLN A 323 -6.78 -5.85 -13.66
CA GLN A 323 -6.63 -5.02 -14.86
C GLN A 323 -5.29 -4.28 -14.89
N ALA A 324 -4.90 -3.70 -13.75
CA ALA A 324 -3.66 -2.95 -13.61
C ALA A 324 -2.42 -3.77 -13.97
N ILE A 325 -2.35 -5.01 -13.47
CA ILE A 325 -1.20 -5.87 -13.73
C ILE A 325 -1.20 -6.40 -15.16
N GLN A 326 -2.36 -6.70 -15.75
CA GLN A 326 -2.45 -7.12 -17.15
C GLN A 326 -1.95 -6.01 -18.09
N ALA A 327 -2.42 -4.78 -17.87
CA ALA A 327 -1.95 -3.62 -18.63
C ALA A 327 -0.44 -3.35 -18.41
N ALA A 328 0.08 -3.58 -17.21
CA ALA A 328 1.50 -3.46 -16.92
C ALA A 328 2.33 -4.54 -17.64
N LEU A 329 1.86 -5.78 -17.66
CA LEU A 329 2.51 -6.90 -18.37
C LEU A 329 2.53 -6.68 -19.88
N GLU A 330 1.42 -6.24 -20.48
CA GLU A 330 1.35 -5.88 -21.90
C GLU A 330 2.34 -4.76 -22.24
N CYS A 331 2.37 -3.70 -21.44
CA CYS A 331 3.26 -2.56 -21.68
C CYS A 331 4.76 -2.91 -21.55
N VAL A 332 5.12 -3.78 -20.59
CA VAL A 332 6.52 -4.23 -20.43
C VAL A 332 6.91 -5.20 -21.53
N GLY A 333 6.03 -6.14 -21.89
CA GLY A 333 6.27 -7.12 -22.95
C GLY A 333 6.49 -6.50 -24.34
N GLU A 334 5.82 -5.39 -24.66
CA GLU A 334 5.98 -4.69 -25.95
C GLU A 334 7.26 -3.82 -26.02
N ALA A 335 7.69 -3.26 -24.88
CA ALA A 335 8.71 -2.22 -24.85
C ALA A 335 10.13 -2.74 -24.55
N GLU A 336 10.28 -3.82 -23.79
CA GLU A 336 11.56 -4.25 -23.25
C GLU A 336 11.76 -5.76 -23.31
N HIS A 337 12.52 -6.19 -24.31
CA HIS A 337 12.93 -7.58 -24.46
C HIS A 337 13.99 -7.92 -23.41
N GLY A 338 13.80 -9.01 -22.64
CA GLY A 338 14.76 -9.47 -21.63
C GLY A 338 14.38 -9.17 -20.17
N LEU A 339 13.13 -8.84 -19.87
CA LEU A 339 12.60 -8.74 -18.50
C LEU A 339 11.56 -9.83 -18.25
N GLU A 340 11.73 -10.53 -17.13
CA GLU A 340 10.71 -11.42 -16.59
C GLU A 340 9.89 -10.66 -15.55
N VAL A 341 8.57 -10.70 -15.71
CA VAL A 341 7.64 -10.10 -14.76
C VAL A 341 6.73 -11.18 -14.20
N ARG A 342 6.64 -11.26 -12.86
CA ARG A 342 5.81 -12.24 -12.17
C ARG A 342 4.93 -11.52 -11.16
N ALA A 343 3.68 -11.92 -11.04
CA ALA A 343 2.78 -11.23 -10.12
C ALA A 343 1.81 -12.15 -9.38
N GLY A 344 1.49 -11.72 -8.17
CA GLY A 344 0.59 -12.40 -7.24
C GLY A 344 -0.44 -11.42 -6.71
N ILE A 345 -1.71 -11.82 -6.64
CA ILE A 345 -2.80 -10.99 -6.12
C ILE A 345 -3.61 -11.73 -5.06
N HIS A 346 -3.68 -11.14 -3.87
CA HIS A 346 -4.51 -11.64 -2.78
C HIS A 346 -5.45 -10.56 -2.27
N THR A 347 -6.66 -10.96 -1.88
CA THR A 347 -7.64 -10.07 -1.25
C THR A 347 -7.89 -10.58 0.16
N GLY A 348 -7.68 -9.71 1.14
CA GLY A 348 -7.76 -10.02 2.55
C GLY A 348 -8.15 -8.81 3.38
N LEU A 349 -8.40 -9.07 4.66
CA LEU A 349 -8.66 -8.03 5.65
C LEU A 349 -7.33 -7.56 6.23
N ILE A 350 -7.15 -6.24 6.29
CA ILE A 350 -6.00 -5.60 6.93
C ILE A 350 -6.47 -4.74 8.10
N ALA A 351 -5.60 -4.57 9.09
CA ALA A 351 -5.67 -3.42 9.98
C ALA A 351 -5.04 -2.21 9.29
N ALA A 352 -5.86 -1.28 8.81
CA ALA A 352 -5.36 0.01 8.35
C ALA A 352 -5.30 1.01 9.51
N GLY A 353 -4.12 1.50 9.90
CA GLY A 353 -4.00 2.57 10.90
C GLY A 353 -4.67 3.87 10.44
N ALA A 354 -5.11 4.71 11.40
CA ALA A 354 -5.86 5.95 11.14
C ALA A 354 -5.13 6.97 10.24
N ASP A 355 -3.79 6.85 10.11
CA ASP A 355 -2.95 7.62 9.20
C ASP A 355 -1.81 6.73 8.68
N ALA A 356 -1.90 6.15 7.48
CA ALA A 356 -0.89 5.18 7.06
C ALA A 356 -0.50 5.20 5.58
N GLU A 357 0.64 5.83 5.26
CA GLU A 357 1.39 5.54 4.01
C GLU A 357 1.75 4.04 3.85
N MET A 358 1.66 3.27 4.95
CA MET A 358 1.78 1.81 5.01
C MET A 358 0.41 1.18 5.30
N PRO A 359 -0.30 0.66 4.29
CA PRO A 359 -1.67 0.17 4.46
C PRO A 359 -1.75 -1.03 5.39
N GLU A 360 -0.74 -1.88 5.40
CA GLU A 360 -0.71 -3.11 6.19
C GLU A 360 0.53 -3.17 7.08
N ILE A 361 0.32 -3.20 8.41
CA ILE A 361 1.41 -3.24 9.41
C ILE A 361 1.99 -4.64 9.56
N ILE A 362 1.14 -5.64 9.46
CA ILE A 362 1.45 -7.04 9.74
C ILE A 362 2.05 -7.77 8.52
N GLY A 363 1.53 -7.44 7.34
CA GLY A 363 1.90 -8.09 6.09
C GLY A 363 1.34 -9.50 5.87
N LEU A 364 0.19 -9.89 6.44
CA LEU A 364 -0.42 -11.21 6.12
C LEU A 364 -0.92 -11.24 4.67
N THR A 365 -1.66 -10.22 4.29
CA THR A 365 -2.32 -10.11 2.99
C THR A 365 -1.27 -9.91 1.89
N SER A 366 -0.34 -8.98 2.10
CA SER A 366 0.82 -8.78 1.22
C SER A 366 1.76 -9.99 1.22
N GLY A 367 1.94 -10.68 2.34
CA GLY A 367 2.72 -11.92 2.42
C GLY A 367 2.17 -13.05 1.55
N ILE A 368 0.85 -13.24 1.53
CA ILE A 368 0.19 -14.20 0.63
C ILE A 368 0.37 -13.76 -0.83
N ALA A 369 0.21 -12.47 -1.15
CA ALA A 369 0.42 -11.97 -2.52
C ALA A 369 1.87 -12.19 -3.02
N ILE A 370 2.87 -11.98 -2.16
CA ILE A 370 4.28 -12.28 -2.47
C ILE A 370 4.48 -13.77 -2.76
N ARG A 371 3.84 -14.66 -2.00
CA ARG A 371 3.96 -16.12 -2.17
C ARG A 371 3.23 -16.63 -3.41
N LEU A 372 2.03 -16.11 -3.70
CA LEU A 372 1.32 -16.42 -4.95
C LEU A 372 2.17 -16.09 -6.18
N ARG A 373 3.00 -15.05 -6.12
CA ARG A 373 3.93 -14.69 -7.18
C ARG A 373 5.04 -15.74 -7.41
N LEU A 374 5.40 -16.57 -6.41
CA LEU A 374 6.33 -17.70 -6.61
C LEU A 374 5.72 -18.80 -7.47
N GLU A 375 4.40 -18.97 -7.41
CA GLU A 375 3.66 -19.93 -8.24
C GLU A 375 3.48 -19.44 -9.69
N ALA A 376 3.78 -18.17 -9.97
CA ALA A 376 3.67 -17.58 -11.29
C ALA A 376 4.94 -17.81 -12.12
N LYS A 377 4.78 -18.23 -13.38
CA LYS A 377 5.88 -18.19 -14.36
C LYS A 377 6.07 -16.78 -14.91
N SER A 378 7.15 -16.57 -15.66
CA SER A 378 7.40 -15.29 -16.35
C SER A 378 6.20 -14.89 -17.23
N GLY A 379 5.72 -13.67 -17.05
CA GLY A 379 4.54 -13.11 -17.72
C GLY A 379 3.20 -13.55 -17.13
N GLU A 380 3.17 -14.31 -16.03
CA GLU A 380 1.94 -14.84 -15.45
C GLU A 380 1.49 -14.07 -14.20
N VAL A 381 0.18 -14.07 -13.98
CA VAL A 381 -0.46 -13.54 -12.78
C VAL A 381 -1.22 -14.66 -12.09
N VAL A 382 -0.92 -14.85 -10.82
CA VAL A 382 -1.54 -15.86 -9.98
C VAL A 382 -2.34 -15.20 -8.86
N ILE A 383 -3.55 -15.69 -8.61
CA ILE A 383 -4.49 -15.09 -7.66
C ILE A 383 -5.09 -16.12 -6.73
N SER A 384 -5.45 -15.70 -5.51
CA SER A 384 -6.21 -16.53 -4.57
C SER A 384 -7.68 -16.70 -4.96
N ALA A 385 -8.34 -17.75 -4.45
CA ALA A 385 -9.78 -17.97 -4.59
C ALA A 385 -10.66 -16.80 -4.16
N VAL A 386 -10.26 -16.06 -3.12
CA VAL A 386 -10.98 -14.86 -2.66
C VAL A 386 -10.93 -13.77 -3.74
N THR A 387 -9.74 -13.48 -4.28
CA THR A 387 -9.56 -12.55 -5.39
C THR A 387 -10.33 -13.00 -6.64
N HIS A 388 -10.32 -14.29 -6.97
CA HIS A 388 -11.06 -14.84 -8.11
C HIS A 388 -12.57 -14.57 -7.99
N ARG A 389 -13.16 -14.84 -6.82
CA ARG A 389 -14.59 -14.58 -6.56
C ARG A 389 -14.95 -13.10 -6.71
N LEU A 390 -14.11 -12.20 -6.20
CA LEU A 390 -14.36 -10.76 -6.19
C LEU A 390 -14.07 -10.07 -7.53
N ALA A 391 -13.05 -10.52 -8.26
CA ALA A 391 -12.76 -10.03 -9.61
C ALA A 391 -13.88 -10.38 -10.60
N GLY A 392 -14.60 -11.48 -10.34
CA GLY A 392 -15.80 -11.90 -11.05
C GLY A 392 -15.54 -12.48 -12.44
N LYS A 393 -16.59 -12.67 -13.25
CA LYS A 393 -16.51 -13.36 -14.56
C LYS A 393 -15.86 -12.55 -15.68
N ASN A 394 -15.19 -11.43 -15.36
CA ASN A 394 -14.58 -10.52 -16.32
C ASN A 394 -13.25 -11.04 -16.88
N PHE A 395 -12.64 -12.05 -16.28
CA PHE A 395 -11.39 -12.63 -16.77
C PHE A 395 -11.55 -14.11 -17.07
N ASN A 396 -10.62 -14.64 -17.87
CA ASN A 396 -10.47 -16.07 -18.03
C ASN A 396 -9.49 -16.59 -16.98
N TYR A 397 -9.91 -17.61 -16.24
CA TYR A 397 -9.12 -18.23 -15.17
C TYR A 397 -8.78 -19.68 -15.51
N LYS A 398 -7.63 -20.15 -15.03
CA LYS A 398 -7.29 -21.58 -14.98
C LYS A 398 -7.03 -21.93 -13.52
N SER A 399 -7.81 -22.85 -12.95
CA SER A 399 -7.51 -23.38 -11.61
C SER A 399 -6.18 -24.13 -11.65
N LEU A 400 -5.33 -23.87 -10.65
CA LEU A 400 -4.09 -24.58 -10.39
C LEU A 400 -4.25 -25.61 -9.26
N GLY A 401 -5.40 -25.63 -8.59
CA GLY A 401 -5.68 -26.51 -7.45
C GLY A 401 -5.40 -25.84 -6.10
N GLU A 402 -5.38 -26.65 -5.04
CA GLU A 402 -5.02 -26.21 -3.69
C GLU A 402 -3.51 -26.21 -3.51
N HIS A 403 -2.96 -25.08 -3.07
CA HIS A 403 -1.54 -24.91 -2.80
C HIS A 403 -1.34 -24.55 -1.33
N GLN A 404 -0.46 -25.28 -0.66
CA GLN A 404 0.03 -24.95 0.67
C GLN A 404 1.12 -23.87 0.54
N LEU A 405 0.73 -22.60 0.61
CA LEU A 405 1.65 -21.46 0.40
C LEU A 405 2.59 -21.22 1.62
N SER A 406 2.19 -21.71 2.80
CA SER A 406 2.96 -21.67 4.05
C SER A 406 2.29 -22.57 5.09
N ASP A 407 3.05 -23.20 5.98
CA ASP A 407 2.52 -24.02 7.08
C ASP A 407 1.58 -23.27 8.05
N VAL A 408 1.58 -21.93 7.98
CA VAL A 408 0.77 -21.04 8.84
C VAL A 408 -0.63 -20.78 8.25
N PHE A 409 -0.82 -20.94 6.94
CA PHE A 409 -2.10 -20.72 6.28
C PHE A 409 -2.71 -22.05 5.84
N PRO A 410 -4.05 -22.22 5.91
CA PRO A 410 -4.68 -23.38 5.29
C PRO A 410 -4.37 -23.42 3.79
N PRO A 411 -4.41 -24.62 3.15
CA PRO A 411 -4.30 -24.73 1.70
C PRO A 411 -5.26 -23.76 1.03
N LEU A 412 -4.75 -22.99 0.08
CA LEU A 412 -5.53 -21.99 -0.66
C LEU A 412 -5.72 -22.49 -2.08
N GLU A 413 -6.95 -22.45 -2.58
CA GLU A 413 -7.17 -22.67 -4.01
C GLU A 413 -6.65 -21.47 -4.81
N VAL A 414 -5.84 -21.78 -5.83
CA VAL A 414 -5.09 -20.81 -6.62
C VAL A 414 -5.53 -20.83 -8.07
N PHE A 415 -5.60 -19.65 -8.69
CA PHE A 415 -6.02 -19.46 -10.07
C PHE A 415 -4.99 -18.66 -10.85
N LYS A 416 -4.66 -19.10 -12.07
CA LYS A 416 -3.92 -18.31 -13.04
C LYS A 416 -4.89 -17.44 -13.83
N VAL A 417 -4.59 -16.15 -13.98
CA VAL A 417 -5.32 -15.22 -14.85
C VAL A 417 -4.74 -15.31 -16.26
N LYS A 418 -5.58 -15.65 -17.25
CA LYS A 418 -5.16 -15.77 -18.66
C LYS A 418 -5.36 -14.48 -19.48
N GLY A 419 -6.07 -13.50 -18.93
CA GLY A 419 -6.41 -12.25 -19.61
C GLY A 419 -7.87 -11.85 -19.36
N GLU A 420 -8.19 -10.60 -19.66
CA GLU A 420 -9.56 -10.09 -19.55
C GLU A 420 -10.44 -10.78 -20.62
N ARG A 421 -11.61 -11.28 -20.22
CA ARG A 421 -12.63 -11.66 -21.18
C ARG A 421 -13.01 -10.39 -21.89
N VAL A 422 -12.77 -10.35 -23.20
CA VAL A 422 -13.26 -9.27 -24.06
C VAL A 422 -14.77 -9.15 -23.85
N LYS A 423 -15.20 -8.22 -23.01
CA LYS A 423 -16.59 -7.78 -22.97
C LYS A 423 -16.86 -7.21 -24.35
N ARG A 424 -17.81 -7.80 -25.08
CA ARG A 424 -18.42 -7.13 -26.23
C ARG A 424 -18.84 -5.74 -25.73
N LYS A 425 -18.16 -4.67 -26.14
CA LYS A 425 -18.60 -3.29 -25.85
C LYS A 425 -20.06 -3.20 -26.27
N ARG A 426 -20.96 -2.96 -25.32
CA ARG A 426 -22.36 -2.66 -25.62
C ARG A 426 -22.43 -1.17 -25.94
N ALA A 427 -23.40 -0.75 -26.75
CA ALA A 427 -23.45 0.64 -27.17
C ALA A 427 -23.61 1.66 -26.06
N SER A 428 -24.06 1.22 -24.88
CA SER A 428 -24.08 2.01 -23.64
C SER A 428 -22.71 2.53 -23.19
N ASP A 429 -21.60 2.04 -23.75
CA ASP A 429 -20.23 2.43 -23.35
C ASP A 429 -19.67 3.61 -24.20
N TYR A 430 -20.42 4.12 -25.17
CA TYR A 430 -20.02 5.26 -26.00
C TYR A 430 -20.66 6.54 -25.45
N CYS A 431 -19.84 7.53 -25.08
CA CYS A 431 -20.28 8.87 -24.69
C CYS A 431 -19.81 9.89 -25.73
N LEU A 432 -20.61 10.93 -25.97
CA LEU A 432 -20.10 12.15 -26.59
C LEU A 432 -19.09 12.75 -25.59
N GLY A 433 -17.91 13.18 -26.00
CA GLY A 433 -16.92 13.69 -25.04
C GLY A 433 -17.50 14.85 -24.22
N LYS A 434 -17.10 15.02 -22.94
CA LYS A 434 -17.66 16.00 -21.98
C LYS A 434 -17.96 17.40 -22.54
N GLN A 435 -17.14 17.87 -23.49
CA GLN A 435 -17.30 19.16 -24.17
C GLN A 435 -18.53 19.26 -25.10
N PHE A 436 -19.15 18.14 -25.46
CA PHE A 436 -20.31 18.02 -26.35
C PHE A 436 -21.54 17.41 -25.66
N GLU A 437 -21.41 16.85 -24.46
CA GLU A 437 -22.55 16.31 -23.68
C GLU A 437 -23.59 17.39 -23.38
N ALA A 438 -23.13 18.61 -23.05
CA ALA A 438 -24.00 19.76 -22.78
C ALA A 438 -24.76 20.30 -24.00
N LEU A 439 -24.43 19.84 -25.22
CA LEU A 439 -25.07 20.29 -26.45
C LEU A 439 -26.34 19.49 -26.80
N PHE A 440 -26.66 18.43 -26.05
CA PHE A 440 -27.77 17.55 -26.38
C PHE A 440 -28.55 17.11 -25.13
N SER A 441 -29.88 17.19 -25.20
CA SER A 441 -30.74 16.50 -24.22
C SER A 441 -30.73 14.99 -24.49
N GLY A 442 -30.02 14.21 -23.67
CA GLY A 442 -29.88 12.76 -23.85
C GLY A 442 -28.69 12.34 -24.72
N SER A 443 -27.50 12.89 -24.44
CA SER A 443 -26.23 12.61 -25.11
C SER A 443 -25.90 11.12 -25.27
N ASP A 444 -26.25 10.30 -24.28
CA ASP A 444 -25.97 8.86 -24.28
C ASP A 444 -26.79 8.12 -25.35
N ARG A 445 -28.05 8.53 -25.53
CA ARG A 445 -28.93 7.98 -26.59
C ARG A 445 -28.38 8.30 -27.97
N ILE A 446 -27.87 9.52 -28.17
CA ILE A 446 -27.28 9.95 -29.43
C ILE A 446 -25.98 9.19 -29.71
N ALA A 447 -25.10 9.06 -28.70
CA ALA A 447 -23.86 8.31 -28.84
C ALA A 447 -24.10 6.83 -29.20
N CYS A 448 -25.09 6.19 -28.57
CA CYS A 448 -25.52 4.82 -28.90
C CYS A 448 -25.96 4.70 -30.36
N ARG A 449 -26.87 5.58 -30.82
CA ARG A 449 -27.37 5.55 -32.21
C ARG A 449 -26.27 5.80 -33.24
N ILE A 450 -25.32 6.68 -32.94
CA ILE A 450 -24.17 6.89 -33.82
C ILE A 450 -23.33 5.62 -33.93
N ALA A 451 -23.03 4.98 -32.80
CA ALA A 451 -22.17 3.81 -32.76
C ALA A 451 -22.81 2.55 -33.37
N GLU A 452 -24.12 2.34 -33.16
CA GLU A 452 -24.83 1.13 -33.61
C GLU A 452 -25.46 1.26 -35.00
N ASP A 453 -26.11 2.39 -35.29
CA ASP A 453 -26.90 2.51 -36.52
C ASP A 453 -26.11 3.19 -37.63
N ILE A 454 -25.45 4.31 -37.32
CA ILE A 454 -24.89 5.20 -38.34
C ILE A 454 -23.46 4.79 -38.73
N ALA A 455 -22.61 4.48 -37.76
CA ALA A 455 -21.21 4.14 -38.00
C ALA A 455 -21.03 2.90 -38.89
N PRO A 456 -21.73 1.77 -38.69
CA PRO A 456 -21.58 0.61 -39.57
C PRO A 456 -22.01 0.89 -41.01
N MET A 457 -23.09 1.67 -41.20
CA MET A 457 -23.57 2.05 -42.53
C MET A 457 -22.61 3.01 -43.23
N ALA A 458 -22.03 3.97 -42.50
CA ALA A 458 -21.06 4.91 -43.05
C ALA A 458 -19.75 4.23 -43.47
N VAL A 459 -19.27 3.26 -42.68
CA VAL A 459 -18.07 2.45 -42.99
C VAL A 459 -18.33 1.47 -44.14
N ALA A 460 -19.58 1.05 -44.35
CA ALA A 460 -19.97 0.21 -45.47
C ALA A 460 -20.14 0.98 -46.80
N ASP A 461 -20.13 2.32 -46.78
CA ASP A 461 -20.38 3.13 -47.98
C ASP A 461 -19.32 2.88 -49.08
N PRO A 462 -19.75 2.57 -50.33
CA PRO A 462 -18.84 2.29 -51.43
C PRO A 462 -17.86 3.43 -51.74
N ARG A 463 -18.27 4.70 -51.59
CA ARG A 463 -17.41 5.85 -51.88
C ARG A 463 -16.32 5.98 -50.83
N TYR A 464 -16.66 5.79 -49.56
CA TYR A 464 -15.68 5.73 -48.47
C TYR A 464 -14.66 4.59 -48.67
N ARG A 465 -15.15 3.38 -48.97
CA ARG A 465 -14.29 2.21 -49.19
C ARG A 465 -13.35 2.38 -50.38
N ASN A 466 -13.81 3.04 -51.45
CA ASN A 466 -13.00 3.33 -52.62
C ASN A 466 -11.97 4.43 -52.35
N ALA A 467 -12.36 5.54 -51.70
CA ALA A 467 -11.46 6.63 -51.35
C ALA A 467 -10.36 6.20 -50.37
N LYS A 468 -10.65 5.24 -49.49
CA LYS A 468 -9.68 4.64 -48.56
C LYS A 468 -8.49 3.95 -49.24
N LYS A 469 -8.65 3.53 -50.50
CA LYS A 469 -7.55 2.93 -51.28
C LYS A 469 -6.61 3.97 -51.90
N ASN A 470 -6.99 5.25 -51.89
CA ASN A 470 -6.25 6.32 -52.55
C ASN A 470 -5.46 7.18 -51.57
N THR A 471 -6.12 8.02 -50.76
CA THR A 471 -5.45 8.89 -49.77
C THR A 471 -6.26 9.00 -48.48
N SER A 472 -5.56 9.18 -47.34
CA SER A 472 -6.18 9.29 -46.01
C SER A 472 -7.13 10.49 -45.88
N GLU A 473 -6.79 11.60 -46.54
CA GLU A 473 -7.59 12.82 -46.54
C GLU A 473 -8.88 12.66 -47.37
N SER A 474 -8.79 12.05 -48.56
CA SER A 474 -9.96 11.74 -49.39
C SER A 474 -10.91 10.76 -48.67
N ALA A 475 -10.36 9.74 -48.01
CA ALA A 475 -11.14 8.80 -47.22
C ALA A 475 -11.91 9.47 -46.09
N ARG A 476 -11.29 10.43 -45.39
CA ARG A 476 -11.93 11.16 -44.30
C ARG A 476 -13.06 12.05 -44.81
N ASN A 477 -12.87 12.73 -45.94
CA ASN A 477 -13.89 13.58 -46.57
C ASN A 477 -15.11 12.77 -47.04
N GLU A 478 -14.88 11.61 -47.66
CA GLU A 478 -15.97 10.72 -48.08
C GLU A 478 -16.70 10.07 -46.90
N LEU A 479 -15.99 9.75 -45.80
CA LEU A 479 -16.62 9.25 -44.57
C LEU A 479 -17.56 10.30 -43.97
N ILE A 480 -17.13 11.56 -43.93
CA ILE A 480 -17.94 12.68 -43.44
C ILE A 480 -19.19 12.86 -44.30
N ALA A 481 -19.04 12.79 -45.63
CA ALA A 481 -20.16 12.92 -46.55
C ALA A 481 -21.17 11.76 -46.41
N ALA A 482 -20.67 10.52 -46.28
CA ALA A 482 -21.52 9.35 -46.03
C ALA A 482 -22.24 9.44 -44.68
N PHE A 483 -21.50 9.79 -43.62
CA PHE A 483 -22.04 9.96 -42.28
C PHE A 483 -23.13 11.04 -42.23
N THR A 484 -22.90 12.21 -42.83
CA THR A 484 -23.86 13.33 -42.82
C THR A 484 -25.15 12.97 -43.56
N ARG A 485 -25.05 12.26 -44.69
CA ARG A 485 -26.20 11.77 -45.47
C ARG A 485 -27.02 10.72 -44.71
N ILE A 486 -26.35 9.76 -44.09
CA ILE A 486 -26.99 8.66 -43.34
C ILE A 486 -27.62 9.21 -42.05
N ALA A 487 -26.91 10.08 -41.33
CA ALA A 487 -27.42 10.76 -40.15
C ALA A 487 -28.66 11.61 -40.46
N GLY A 488 -28.66 12.35 -41.57
CA GLY A 488 -29.83 13.13 -42.00
C GLY A 488 -31.06 12.27 -42.34
N SER A 489 -30.87 10.99 -42.70
CA SER A 489 -31.97 10.06 -42.94
C SER A 489 -32.48 9.38 -41.67
N LEU A 490 -31.59 8.99 -40.75
CA LEU A 490 -31.91 8.18 -39.56
C LEU A 490 -32.27 9.02 -38.33
N LEU A 491 -31.79 10.26 -38.24
CA LEU A 491 -32.00 11.18 -37.11
C LEU A 491 -32.92 12.35 -37.48
N LYS A 492 -33.95 12.11 -38.29
CA LYS A 492 -34.90 13.17 -38.70
C LYS A 492 -35.58 13.87 -37.53
N ASP A 493 -35.75 13.18 -36.40
CA ASP A 493 -36.41 13.70 -35.20
C ASP A 493 -35.49 14.57 -34.31
N ASP A 494 -34.18 14.63 -34.61
CA ASP A 494 -33.18 15.29 -33.77
C ASP A 494 -32.52 16.46 -34.53
N ALA A 495 -33.30 17.54 -34.71
CA ALA A 495 -32.89 18.73 -35.46
C ALA A 495 -31.63 19.40 -34.88
N GLU A 496 -31.41 19.28 -33.56
CA GLU A 496 -30.23 19.81 -32.87
C GLU A 496 -28.96 19.04 -33.23
N PHE A 497 -29.03 17.71 -33.30
CA PHE A 497 -27.92 16.87 -33.75
C PHE A 497 -27.47 17.20 -35.17
N TYR A 498 -28.44 17.28 -36.09
CA TYR A 498 -28.12 17.60 -37.48
C TYR A 498 -27.51 19.01 -37.61
N ARG A 499 -28.03 19.99 -36.87
CA ARG A 499 -27.49 21.35 -36.83
C ARG A 499 -26.04 21.36 -36.34
N GLN A 500 -25.73 20.67 -35.24
CA GLN A 500 -24.37 20.56 -34.72
C GLN A 500 -23.45 19.83 -35.70
N LEU A 501 -23.89 18.75 -36.33
CA LEU A 501 -23.09 18.03 -37.32
C LEU A 501 -22.71 18.92 -38.52
N VAL A 502 -23.63 19.77 -38.99
CA VAL A 502 -23.44 20.63 -40.18
C VAL A 502 -22.77 21.98 -39.86
N GLN A 503 -22.94 22.54 -38.67
CA GLN A 503 -22.43 23.87 -38.33
C GLN A 503 -21.21 23.84 -37.39
N ASN A 504 -21.04 22.78 -36.61
CA ASN A 504 -19.97 22.65 -35.61
C ASN A 504 -18.83 21.76 -36.15
N LYS A 505 -17.78 22.40 -36.68
CA LYS A 505 -16.61 21.72 -37.25
C LYS A 505 -15.86 20.86 -36.21
N PRO A 506 -15.61 21.30 -34.96
CA PRO A 506 -15.06 20.44 -33.90
C PRO A 506 -15.88 19.17 -33.63
N PHE A 507 -17.19 19.30 -33.54
CA PHE A 507 -18.09 18.17 -33.30
C PHE A 507 -18.03 17.15 -34.44
N ARG A 508 -18.05 17.64 -35.69
CA ARG A 508 -17.92 16.79 -36.88
C ARG A 508 -16.59 16.03 -36.90
N GLN A 509 -15.49 16.68 -36.53
CA GLN A 509 -14.19 16.03 -36.43
C GLN A 509 -14.20 14.94 -35.35
N PHE A 510 -14.74 15.23 -34.17
CA PHE A 510 -14.88 14.27 -33.07
C PHE A 510 -15.67 13.02 -33.48
N VAL A 511 -16.84 13.20 -34.10
CA VAL A 511 -17.67 12.08 -34.55
C VAL A 511 -16.95 11.26 -35.63
N THR A 512 -16.21 11.92 -36.53
CA THR A 512 -15.43 11.23 -37.56
C THR A 512 -14.31 10.39 -36.96
N ASP A 513 -13.57 10.93 -35.99
CA ASP A 513 -12.52 10.20 -35.28
C ASP A 513 -13.09 9.04 -34.46
N MET A 514 -14.26 9.23 -33.87
CA MET A 514 -15.00 8.18 -33.17
C MET A 514 -15.34 7.03 -34.12
N VAL A 515 -15.90 7.31 -35.31
CA VAL A 515 -16.23 6.28 -36.31
C VAL A 515 -14.99 5.57 -36.86
N ILE A 516 -13.89 6.29 -37.10
CA ILE A 516 -12.62 5.68 -37.54
C ILE A 516 -12.04 4.79 -36.44
N SER A 517 -12.11 5.22 -35.19
CA SER A 517 -11.68 4.43 -34.02
C SER A 517 -12.52 3.16 -33.87
N LEU A 518 -13.84 3.26 -34.06
CA LEU A 518 -14.77 2.13 -34.08
C LEU A 518 -14.43 1.11 -35.17
N GLU A 519 -14.12 1.56 -36.39
CA GLU A 519 -13.73 0.67 -37.48
C GLU A 519 -12.40 -0.04 -37.17
N LYS A 520 -11.39 0.68 -36.65
CA LYS A 520 -10.10 0.09 -36.28
C LYS A 520 -10.27 -0.98 -35.19
N ALA A 521 -11.08 -0.68 -34.17
CA ALA A 521 -11.44 -1.63 -33.13
C ALA A 521 -12.23 -2.84 -33.68
N GLY A 522 -13.06 -2.64 -34.71
CA GLY A 522 -13.76 -3.71 -35.42
C GLY A 522 -12.84 -4.64 -36.23
N LYS A 523 -11.81 -4.10 -36.89
CA LYS A 523 -10.84 -4.89 -37.68
C LYS A 523 -9.88 -5.70 -36.80
N ALA A 524 -9.44 -5.14 -35.67
CA ALA A 524 -8.64 -5.86 -34.69
C ALA A 524 -9.40 -7.07 -34.09
N ARG A 525 -10.75 -7.07 -34.13
CA ARG A 525 -11.62 -8.17 -33.70
C ARG A 525 -11.84 -9.27 -34.75
N ALA A 526 -11.50 -9.04 -36.02
CA ALA A 526 -11.70 -10.03 -37.10
C ALA A 526 -10.43 -10.83 -37.43
N ASN A 527 -9.26 -10.33 -36.97
CA ASN A 527 -7.96 -10.97 -37.15
C ASN A 527 -7.43 -11.69 -35.89
N ASN A 528 -8.22 -11.70 -34.81
CA ASN A 528 -8.05 -12.50 -33.58
C ASN A 528 -9.23 -13.46 -33.47
#